data_AF-A0A7C7I2K4-F1
#
_entry.id   AF-A0A7C7I2K4-F1
#
_cell.length_a   1.000
_cell.length_b   1.000
_cell.length_c   1.000
_cell.angle_alpha   90.00
_cell.angle_beta   90.00
_cell.angle_gamma   90.00
#
_symmetry.space_group_name_H-M   'P 1'
#
loop_
_entity.id
_entity.type
_entity.pdbx_description
1 polymer ?
#
loop_
_entity_poly.entity_id
_entity_poly.type
_entity_poly.pdbx_seq_one_letter_code
_entity_poly.pdbx_strand_id
1 'polypeptide(L)'
;LLLTESQADALVKELETGDWTVAKIEEKPRTSNPKPPFTTSTLQQEAARKLRSSARQTMRTAQQLYENGFITYMRTDSTNLSEEAIAGSRLVIQDLFGDDYLPGKAIRYATKVKNAQEAHEAIRPAHRIFRSVADVEKTLGKDAAKLYDLIWKRTVASQMTPAKLKQTAVTIQNQKTEFRANGQVILFPGYMRVYVEGRDNPDRDLANKERILPAMTEGEALNCKELNSEPHTTKPPARYTEASLVKALEENGIGRPSTFASIMGTIVRRGYVDRTGGKLSPTFLGLAVIQLLENHFTNLVSKKFTAKMEDGLDEISRGELEALPFMTNFYRGGGRFAGLEKMLDEKVDIPAACTIEMPEEISESTEGRIGRYGPYLRRGEDTRSIPDKIYFGDLTLEAIENIFNEEVKEDEPLGNHPESSEPIWIKKGPYGHYVQLGDSKTRKGIPKTFQLSDVDLAYALKLLALPRTVGVHPETGEPITADYGRFGPYIKCGKQNATLRGPETPLDVTVEKSVELLANRNKRSTELRTIGEHPETGESLVVKDGRFGPYITDGKVNVSLKRDLTPEGVTLAQAVELINQKRLAPPRPKRKRKKKK
;
A
#
# COMPACT_ATOMS: atom_id res chain seq x y z
N LEU A 1 31.51 -6.33 -21.76
CA LEU A 1 31.51 -6.48 -23.23
C LEU A 1 30.06 -6.67 -23.64
N LEU A 2 29.60 -5.96 -24.68
CA LEU A 2 28.28 -6.19 -25.26
C LEU A 2 28.55 -6.96 -26.55
N LEU A 3 28.32 -8.28 -26.51
CA LEU A 3 28.60 -9.20 -27.60
C LEU A 3 27.27 -9.66 -28.19
N THR A 4 27.22 -9.80 -29.52
CA THR A 4 26.16 -10.58 -30.17
C THR A 4 26.34 -12.06 -29.86
N GLU A 5 25.29 -12.85 -30.06
CA GLU A 5 25.35 -14.32 -29.93
C GLU A 5 26.47 -14.90 -30.80
N SER A 6 26.54 -14.51 -32.08
CA SER A 6 27.61 -14.95 -32.99
C SER A 6 29.03 -14.59 -32.53
N GLN A 7 29.22 -13.42 -31.90
CA GLN A 7 30.50 -13.01 -31.35
C GLN A 7 30.85 -13.80 -30.09
N ALA A 8 29.86 -14.08 -29.24
CA ALA A 8 30.05 -14.88 -28.04
C ALA A 8 30.40 -16.34 -28.39
N ASP A 9 29.73 -16.93 -29.38
CA ASP A 9 29.98 -18.31 -29.81
C ASP A 9 31.33 -18.46 -30.50
N ALA A 10 31.75 -17.47 -31.28
CA ALA A 10 33.10 -17.44 -31.84
C ALA A 10 34.16 -17.40 -30.73
N LEU A 11 33.93 -16.59 -29.69
CA LEU A 11 34.82 -16.50 -28.54
C LEU A 11 34.87 -17.81 -27.73
N VAL A 12 33.72 -18.48 -27.53
CA VAL A 12 33.68 -19.79 -26.85
C VAL A 12 34.56 -20.81 -27.59
N LYS A 13 34.42 -20.92 -28.92
CA LYS A 13 35.23 -21.84 -29.75
C LYS A 13 36.72 -21.51 -29.72
N GLU A 14 37.08 -20.22 -29.71
CA GLU A 14 38.48 -19.79 -29.60
C GLU A 14 39.12 -20.24 -28.27
N LEU A 15 38.36 -20.18 -27.18
CA LEU A 15 38.83 -20.46 -25.82
C LEU A 15 38.88 -21.96 -25.48
N GLU A 16 38.18 -22.84 -26.22
CA GLU A 16 38.18 -24.30 -26.00
C GLU A 16 39.58 -24.93 -26.05
N THR A 17 40.48 -24.36 -26.86
CA THR A 17 41.84 -24.88 -27.06
C THR A 17 42.91 -24.25 -26.16
N GLY A 18 42.54 -23.21 -25.40
CA GLY A 18 43.48 -22.48 -24.56
C GLY A 18 43.67 -23.10 -23.17
N ASP A 19 44.88 -22.97 -22.64
CA ASP A 19 45.17 -23.30 -21.24
C ASP A 19 44.50 -22.29 -20.30
N TRP A 20 43.93 -22.80 -19.21
CA TRP A 20 43.32 -21.97 -18.16
C TRP A 20 44.27 -21.87 -16.98
N THR A 21 44.59 -20.65 -16.57
CA THR A 21 45.50 -20.40 -15.43
C THR A 21 44.94 -19.37 -14.47
N VAL A 22 45.29 -19.51 -13.20
CA VAL A 22 45.01 -18.48 -12.19
C VAL A 22 46.04 -17.35 -12.38
N ALA A 23 45.62 -16.24 -12.98
CA ALA A 23 46.51 -15.12 -13.26
C ALA A 23 46.77 -14.24 -12.03
N LYS A 24 45.75 -14.04 -11.19
CA LYS A 24 45.86 -13.18 -10.00
C LYS A 24 44.86 -13.56 -8.91
N ILE A 25 45.28 -13.50 -7.66
CA ILE A 25 44.42 -13.66 -6.48
C ILE A 25 44.50 -12.39 -5.63
N GLU A 26 43.38 -11.70 -5.45
CA GLU A 26 43.28 -10.52 -4.60
C GLU A 26 42.44 -10.82 -3.36
N GLU A 27 43.05 -10.77 -2.19
CA GLU A 27 42.36 -10.95 -0.91
C GLU A 27 42.26 -9.62 -0.17
N LYS A 28 41.03 -9.22 0.18
CA LYS A 28 40.76 -7.96 0.87
C LYS A 28 39.96 -8.21 2.15
N PRO A 29 40.49 -7.87 3.34
CA PRO A 29 39.69 -7.88 4.54
C PRO A 29 38.62 -6.79 4.44
N ARG A 30 37.38 -7.14 4.80
CA ARG A 30 36.24 -6.23 4.80
C ARG A 30 35.54 -6.28 6.15
N THR A 31 35.34 -5.13 6.76
CA THR A 31 34.50 -5.03 7.96
C THR A 31 33.09 -4.58 7.56
N SER A 32 32.07 -5.25 8.10
CA SER A 32 30.68 -4.85 7.98
C SER A 32 30.19 -4.38 9.34
N ASN A 33 29.76 -3.12 9.43
CA ASN A 33 29.29 -2.54 10.68
C ASN A 33 27.80 -2.82 10.90
N PRO A 34 27.35 -3.00 12.16
CA PRO A 34 25.95 -3.09 12.48
C PRO A 34 25.23 -1.81 12.11
N LYS A 35 23.96 -1.98 11.75
CA LYS A 35 23.11 -0.88 11.33
C LYS A 35 22.45 -0.20 12.53
N PRO A 36 22.04 1.08 12.41
CA PRO A 36 21.38 1.79 13.49
C PRO A 36 20.08 1.11 13.95
N PRO A 37 19.65 1.35 15.20
CA PRO A 37 18.31 1.03 15.67
C PRO A 37 17.21 1.57 14.75
N PHE A 38 16.01 1.03 14.88
CA PHE A 38 14.92 1.42 13.98
C PHE A 38 14.44 2.86 14.21
N THR A 39 14.33 3.59 13.11
CA THR A 39 13.39 4.71 12.93
C THR A 39 12.09 4.19 12.35
N THR A 40 11.06 5.04 12.25
CA THR A 40 9.80 4.66 11.61
C THR A 40 9.97 4.24 10.15
N SER A 41 10.78 4.97 9.39
CA SER A 41 11.06 4.64 7.98
C SER A 41 11.74 3.28 7.87
N THR A 42 12.82 3.07 8.62
CA THR A 42 13.59 1.82 8.53
C THR A 42 12.83 0.61 9.05
N LEU A 43 11.96 0.78 10.06
CA LEU A 43 11.04 -0.27 10.52
C LEU A 43 10.03 -0.64 9.44
N GLN A 44 9.40 0.34 8.78
CA GLN A 44 8.44 0.08 7.70
C GLN A 44 9.10 -0.63 6.53
N GLN A 45 10.33 -0.24 6.16
CA GLN A 45 11.10 -0.89 5.11
C GLN A 45 11.39 -2.36 5.44
N GLU A 46 11.92 -2.65 6.63
CA GLU A 46 12.31 -4.01 7.01
C GLU A 46 11.09 -4.90 7.29
N ALA A 47 10.00 -4.36 7.84
CA ALA A 47 8.75 -5.09 7.98
C ALA A 47 8.12 -5.44 6.63
N ALA A 48 8.19 -4.55 5.63
CA ALA A 48 7.73 -4.85 4.28
C ALA A 48 8.59 -5.95 3.62
N ARG A 49 9.91 -5.90 3.78
CA ARG A 49 10.85 -6.88 3.19
C ARG A 49 10.76 -8.25 3.86
N LYS A 50 10.77 -8.31 5.19
CA LYS A 50 10.89 -9.56 5.96
C LYS A 50 9.55 -10.15 6.37
N LEU A 51 8.57 -9.30 6.70
CA LEU A 51 7.26 -9.73 7.20
C LEU A 51 6.17 -9.60 6.13
N ARG A 52 6.49 -9.06 4.94
CA ARG A 52 5.51 -8.74 3.87
C ARG A 52 4.37 -7.85 4.37
N SER A 53 4.65 -7.02 5.38
CA SER A 53 3.68 -6.17 6.05
C SER A 53 3.66 -4.78 5.42
N SER A 54 2.48 -4.30 5.02
CA SER A 54 2.30 -2.91 4.55
C SER A 54 2.63 -1.90 5.65
N ALA A 55 3.03 -0.68 5.29
CA ALA A 55 3.31 0.41 6.23
C ALA A 55 2.15 0.63 7.22
N ARG A 56 0.90 0.55 6.75
CA ARG A 56 -0.30 0.67 7.61
C ARG A 56 -0.41 -0.47 8.62
N GLN A 57 -0.20 -1.70 8.19
CA GLN A 57 -0.22 -2.87 9.08
C GLN A 57 0.90 -2.76 10.12
N THR A 58 2.12 -2.46 9.68
CA THR A 58 3.29 -2.30 10.56
C THR A 58 3.03 -1.24 11.62
N MET A 59 2.51 -0.07 11.25
CA MET A 59 2.23 0.99 12.22
C MET A 59 1.09 0.64 13.18
N ARG A 60 0.07 -0.10 12.73
CA ARG A 60 -1.00 -0.58 13.61
C ARG A 60 -0.47 -1.57 14.65
N THR A 61 0.35 -2.53 14.21
CA THR A 61 0.94 -3.52 15.13
C THR A 61 1.96 -2.86 16.06
N ALA A 62 2.76 -1.90 15.58
CA ALA A 62 3.67 -1.13 16.42
C ALA A 62 2.93 -0.27 17.46
N GLN A 63 1.79 0.32 17.11
CA GLN A 63 0.93 1.02 18.07
C GLN A 63 0.47 0.07 19.19
N GLN A 64 -0.01 -1.13 18.85
CA GLN A 64 -0.41 -2.13 19.84
C GLN A 64 0.75 -2.53 20.76
N LEU A 65 1.95 -2.74 20.20
CA LEU A 65 3.14 -3.04 20.98
C LEU A 65 3.49 -1.89 21.94
N TYR A 66 3.39 -0.64 21.49
CA TYR A 66 3.66 0.55 22.30
C TYR A 66 2.64 0.72 23.43
N GLU A 67 1.34 0.63 23.13
CA GLU A 67 0.26 0.77 24.12
C GLU A 67 0.29 -0.30 25.20
N ASN A 68 0.84 -1.48 24.89
CA ASN A 68 1.02 -2.58 25.85
C ASN A 68 2.42 -2.58 26.49
N GLY A 69 3.22 -1.53 26.30
CA GLY A 69 4.51 -1.35 26.97
C GLY A 69 5.61 -2.30 26.50
N PHE A 70 5.52 -2.84 25.27
CA PHE A 70 6.56 -3.72 24.72
C PHE A 70 7.66 -2.96 23.98
N ILE A 71 7.35 -1.82 23.35
CA ILE A 71 8.32 -1.01 22.60
C ILE A 71 8.19 0.47 22.95
N THR A 72 9.22 1.25 22.61
CA THR A 72 9.16 2.72 22.62
C THR A 72 8.26 3.28 21.52
N TYR A 73 8.02 4.58 21.55
CA TYR A 73 7.13 5.24 20.59
C TYR A 73 7.59 5.06 19.14
N MET A 74 6.71 4.50 18.32
CA MET A 74 7.02 4.03 16.97
C MET A 74 7.03 5.12 15.88
N ARG A 75 6.76 6.39 16.23
CA ARG A 75 6.84 7.54 15.31
C ARG A 75 8.02 8.41 15.69
N THR A 76 9.19 8.03 15.18
CA THR A 76 10.48 8.62 15.50
C THR A 76 11.39 8.55 14.27
N ASP A 77 12.17 9.60 14.08
CA ASP A 77 13.28 9.71 13.14
C ASP A 77 14.65 9.60 13.85
N SER A 78 14.65 9.45 15.17
CA SER A 78 15.84 9.28 16.00
C SER A 78 16.38 7.86 15.95
N THR A 79 17.70 7.75 15.90
CA THR A 79 18.43 6.47 16.07
C THR A 79 19.07 6.34 17.45
N ASN A 80 18.81 7.32 18.34
CA ASN A 80 19.38 7.35 19.68
C ASN A 80 18.82 6.23 20.57
N LEU A 81 19.67 5.68 21.44
CA LEU A 81 19.26 4.76 22.50
C LEU A 81 19.58 5.40 23.85
N SER A 82 18.65 5.26 24.78
CA SER A 82 18.86 5.60 26.19
C SER A 82 19.95 4.71 26.82
N GLU A 83 20.55 5.17 27.91
CA GLU A 83 21.49 4.35 28.69
C GLU A 83 20.83 3.06 29.20
N GLU A 84 19.53 3.10 29.49
CA GLU A 84 18.74 1.92 29.88
C GLU A 84 18.70 0.87 28.76
N ALA A 85 18.45 1.29 27.53
CA ALA A 85 18.42 0.43 26.35
C ALA A 85 19.80 -0.10 25.95
N ILE A 86 20.84 0.73 26.11
CA ILE A 86 22.23 0.33 25.90
C ILE A 86 22.59 -0.75 26.91
N ALA A 87 22.31 -0.53 28.20
CA ALA A 87 22.56 -1.52 29.24
C ALA A 87 21.80 -2.83 29.00
N GLY A 88 20.52 -2.76 28.62
CA GLY A 88 19.71 -3.93 28.27
C GLY A 88 20.28 -4.72 27.09
N SER A 89 20.64 -4.04 26.01
CA SER A 89 21.29 -4.67 24.84
C SER A 89 22.60 -5.35 25.22
N ARG A 90 23.45 -4.69 26.04
CA ARG A 90 24.75 -5.23 26.44
C ARG A 90 24.60 -6.49 27.30
N LEU A 91 23.63 -6.53 28.21
CA LEU A 91 23.30 -7.73 29.00
C LEU A 91 22.89 -8.89 28.09
N VAL A 92 21.97 -8.64 27.15
CA VAL A 92 21.54 -9.65 26.18
C VAL A 92 22.72 -10.17 25.35
N ILE A 93 23.62 -9.29 24.93
CA ILE A 93 24.78 -9.68 24.12
C ILE A 93 25.72 -10.58 24.93
N GLN A 94 26.02 -10.20 26.16
CA GLN A 94 26.88 -10.97 27.06
C GLN A 94 26.28 -12.34 27.37
N ASP A 95 25.00 -12.40 27.75
CA ASP A 95 24.33 -13.64 28.17
C ASP A 95 24.15 -14.63 27.01
N LEU A 96 23.83 -14.16 25.80
CA LEU A 96 23.47 -15.04 24.68
C LEU A 96 24.60 -15.27 23.67
N PHE A 97 25.59 -14.37 23.57
CA PHE A 97 26.62 -14.43 22.53
C PHE A 97 28.05 -14.38 23.06
N GLY A 98 28.27 -13.88 24.29
CA GLY A 98 29.58 -13.81 24.93
C GLY A 98 30.40 -12.56 24.57
N ASP A 99 31.56 -12.44 25.22
CA ASP A 99 32.36 -11.21 25.23
C ASP A 99 32.91 -10.81 23.84
N ASP A 100 33.19 -11.76 22.95
CA ASP A 100 33.65 -11.49 21.58
C ASP A 100 32.64 -10.67 20.75
N TYR A 101 31.36 -10.77 21.10
CA TYR A 101 30.27 -10.06 20.43
C TYR A 101 29.94 -8.71 21.09
N LEU A 102 30.49 -8.45 22.27
CA LEU A 102 30.25 -7.25 23.05
C LEU A 102 31.37 -6.22 22.82
N PRO A 103 31.10 -5.08 22.18
CA PRO A 103 32.11 -4.04 22.03
C PRO A 103 32.49 -3.44 23.39
N GLY A 104 33.77 -3.09 23.56
CA GLY A 104 34.29 -2.51 24.80
C GLY A 104 33.65 -1.16 25.19
N LYS A 105 33.08 -0.44 24.22
CA LYS A 105 32.28 0.77 24.44
C LYS A 105 30.93 0.65 23.75
N ALA A 106 29.92 1.34 24.29
CA ALA A 106 28.61 1.44 23.65
C ALA A 106 28.70 2.11 22.27
N ILE A 107 27.91 1.63 21.31
CA ILE A 107 27.88 2.16 19.95
C ILE A 107 26.81 3.25 19.89
N ARG A 108 27.19 4.46 19.48
CA ARG A 108 26.26 5.57 19.26
C ARG A 108 26.12 5.86 17.77
N TYR A 109 24.89 6.15 17.36
CA TYR A 109 24.55 6.47 15.98
C TYR A 109 24.13 7.94 15.88
N ALA A 110 24.70 8.66 14.91
CA ALA A 110 24.30 10.03 14.63
C ALA A 110 22.94 10.03 13.93
N THR A 111 22.00 10.81 14.46
CA THR A 111 20.73 11.07 13.79
C THR A 111 20.97 12.03 12.63
N LYS A 112 20.53 11.63 11.43
CA LYS A 112 20.76 12.41 10.19
C LYS A 112 19.73 13.50 9.94
N VAL A 113 18.59 13.46 10.63
CA VAL A 113 17.46 14.35 10.39
C VAL A 113 17.60 15.57 11.30
N LYS A 114 17.65 16.77 10.70
CA LYS A 114 17.73 18.05 11.44
C LYS A 114 16.54 18.29 12.37
N ASN A 115 15.39 17.67 12.06
CA ASN A 115 14.14 17.77 12.80
C ASN A 115 13.94 16.65 13.82
N ALA A 116 14.94 15.79 14.06
CA ALA A 116 14.80 14.80 15.11
C ALA A 116 14.65 15.55 16.43
N GLN A 117 13.42 15.58 16.96
CA GLN A 117 13.14 16.12 18.28
C GLN A 117 14.09 15.37 19.22
N GLU A 118 15.16 16.02 19.68
CA GLU A 118 16.32 15.37 20.33
C GLU A 118 15.93 14.63 21.63
N ALA A 119 14.69 14.81 22.10
CA ALA A 119 14.08 14.08 23.19
C ALA A 119 13.52 12.68 22.81
N HIS A 120 13.55 12.28 21.53
CA HIS A 120 12.96 11.02 21.08
C HIS A 120 14.01 9.91 20.94
N GLU A 121 13.64 8.72 21.39
CA GLU A 121 14.43 7.51 21.27
C GLU A 121 14.10 6.76 19.96
N ALA A 122 14.99 5.88 19.54
CA ALA A 122 14.72 4.91 18.49
C ALA A 122 13.60 3.94 18.90
N ILE A 123 13.03 3.25 17.91
CA ILE A 123 12.08 2.15 18.11
C ILE A 123 12.86 0.92 18.60
N ARG A 124 12.63 0.54 19.84
CA ARG A 124 13.36 -0.52 20.56
C ARG A 124 12.46 -1.18 21.62
N PRO A 125 12.82 -2.37 22.13
CA PRO A 125 12.08 -2.98 23.24
C PRO A 125 12.06 -2.06 24.48
N ALA A 126 10.92 -1.92 25.13
CA ALA A 126 10.78 -1.12 26.34
C ALA A 126 11.57 -1.72 27.52
N HIS A 127 11.85 -0.88 28.53
CA HIS A 127 12.58 -1.22 29.76
C HIS A 127 14.04 -1.69 29.57
N ARG A 128 14.78 -1.80 30.68
CA ARG A 128 16.14 -2.36 30.73
C ARG A 128 16.19 -3.84 30.45
N ILE A 129 15.22 -4.58 30.98
CA ILE A 129 15.08 -6.02 30.78
C ILE A 129 14.07 -6.21 29.66
N PHE A 130 14.56 -6.55 28.48
CA PHE A 130 13.71 -6.76 27.31
C PHE A 130 12.83 -8.00 27.52
N ARG A 131 11.53 -7.85 27.24
CA ARG A 131 10.58 -8.97 27.29
C ARG A 131 10.90 -10.01 26.24
N SER A 132 10.53 -11.26 26.49
CA SER A 132 10.73 -12.31 25.49
C SER A 132 9.70 -12.20 24.36
N VAL A 133 10.04 -12.74 23.18
CA VAL A 133 9.11 -12.82 22.04
C VAL A 133 7.88 -13.67 22.41
N ALA A 134 8.05 -14.70 23.24
CA ALA A 134 6.98 -15.56 23.72
C ALA A 134 5.97 -14.80 24.60
N ASP A 135 6.42 -13.85 25.43
CA ASP A 135 5.53 -13.00 26.24
C ASP A 135 4.63 -12.12 25.36
N VAL A 136 5.21 -11.57 24.29
CA VAL A 136 4.46 -10.77 23.30
C VAL A 136 3.47 -11.64 22.55
N GLU A 137 3.88 -12.84 22.11
CA GLU A 137 2.98 -13.76 21.41
C GLU A 137 1.78 -14.15 22.26
N LYS A 138 2.01 -14.44 23.54
CA LYS A 138 0.94 -14.77 24.50
C LYS A 138 -0.04 -13.61 24.71
N THR A 139 0.44 -12.37 24.66
CA THR A 139 -0.37 -11.17 24.96
C THR A 139 -1.09 -10.62 23.73
N LEU A 140 -0.40 -10.54 22.59
CA LEU A 140 -0.85 -9.82 21.39
C LEU A 140 -0.89 -10.68 20.12
N GLY A 141 -0.46 -11.94 20.20
CA GLY A 141 -0.47 -12.88 19.08
C GLY A 141 0.76 -12.83 18.17
N LYS A 142 0.78 -13.73 17.19
CA LYS A 142 1.94 -14.03 16.33
C LYS A 142 2.46 -12.86 15.52
N ASP A 143 1.57 -12.03 14.98
CA ASP A 143 1.98 -10.92 14.12
C ASP A 143 2.68 -9.80 14.92
N ALA A 144 2.21 -9.53 16.14
CA ALA A 144 2.87 -8.62 17.07
C ALA A 144 4.22 -9.17 17.53
N ALA A 145 4.29 -10.47 17.85
CA ALA A 145 5.53 -11.13 18.22
C ALA A 145 6.59 -11.08 17.11
N LYS A 146 6.20 -11.27 15.84
CA LYS A 146 7.11 -11.15 14.69
C LYS A 146 7.67 -9.74 14.52
N LEU A 147 6.84 -8.71 14.69
CA LEU A 147 7.30 -7.32 14.59
C LEU A 147 8.20 -6.96 15.78
N TYR A 148 7.86 -7.43 16.98
CA TYR A 148 8.69 -7.27 18.16
C TYR A 148 10.04 -7.97 18.03
N ASP A 149 10.08 -9.23 17.56
CA ASP A 149 11.31 -9.98 17.29
C ASP A 149 12.21 -9.23 16.30
N LEU A 150 11.62 -8.64 15.24
CA LEU A 150 12.36 -7.81 14.30
C LEU A 150 13.00 -6.59 14.99
N ILE A 151 12.23 -5.88 15.81
CA ILE A 151 12.69 -4.70 16.58
C ILE A 151 13.81 -5.10 17.55
N TRP A 152 13.57 -6.16 18.33
CA TRP A 152 14.51 -6.70 19.31
C TRP A 152 15.85 -7.06 18.66
N LYS A 153 15.83 -7.85 17.58
CA LYS A 153 17.04 -8.27 16.87
C LYS A 153 17.82 -7.08 16.34
N ARG A 154 17.12 -6.06 15.82
CA ARG A 154 17.76 -4.85 15.30
C ARG A 154 18.41 -4.01 16.40
N THR A 155 17.74 -3.85 17.54
CA THR A 155 18.28 -3.12 18.70
C THR A 155 19.52 -3.81 19.23
N VAL A 156 19.46 -5.13 19.47
CA VAL A 156 20.60 -5.92 19.97
C VAL A 156 21.77 -5.87 18.98
N ALA A 157 21.52 -6.15 17.70
CA ALA A 157 22.56 -6.12 16.67
C ALA A 157 23.25 -4.76 16.55
N SER A 158 22.53 -3.65 16.78
CA SER A 158 23.11 -2.30 16.75
C SER A 158 24.20 -2.06 17.81
N GLN A 159 24.23 -2.86 18.87
CA GLN A 159 25.21 -2.77 19.96
C GLN A 159 26.25 -3.90 19.93
N MET A 160 26.29 -4.72 18.86
CA MET A 160 27.25 -5.83 18.72
C MET A 160 28.51 -5.43 17.96
N THR A 161 29.57 -6.23 18.08
CA THR A 161 30.80 -6.04 17.30
C THR A 161 30.56 -6.21 15.78
N PRO A 162 31.33 -5.49 14.93
CA PRO A 162 31.25 -5.63 13.48
C PRO A 162 31.59 -7.04 12.99
N ALA A 163 30.95 -7.45 11.90
CA ALA A 163 31.34 -8.67 11.20
C ALA A 163 32.67 -8.47 10.46
N LYS A 164 33.54 -9.49 10.48
CA LYS A 164 34.79 -9.55 9.71
C LYS A 164 34.63 -10.52 8.56
N LEU A 165 34.87 -10.04 7.36
CA LEU A 165 34.71 -10.76 6.11
C LEU A 165 36.06 -10.78 5.39
N LYS A 166 36.30 -11.83 4.61
CA LYS A 166 37.40 -11.91 3.64
C LYS A 166 36.79 -11.99 2.25
N GLN A 167 37.10 -11.01 1.40
CA GLN A 167 36.71 -11.04 -0.01
C GLN A 167 37.90 -11.51 -0.84
N THR A 168 37.65 -12.47 -1.72
CA THR A 168 38.67 -13.01 -2.62
C THR A 168 38.19 -12.78 -4.05
N ALA A 169 38.96 -12.06 -4.85
CA ALA A 169 38.73 -11.92 -6.28
C ALA A 169 39.84 -12.68 -7.02
N VAL A 170 39.45 -13.60 -7.89
CA VAL A 170 40.36 -14.40 -8.70
C VAL A 170 40.18 -13.99 -10.15
N THR A 171 41.29 -13.59 -10.77
CA THR A 171 41.37 -13.42 -12.23
C THR A 171 41.91 -14.71 -12.82
N ILE A 172 41.13 -15.33 -13.70
CA ILE A 172 41.48 -16.53 -14.45
C ILE A 172 41.75 -16.10 -15.89
N GLN A 173 42.86 -16.53 -16.46
CA GLN A 173 43.25 -16.19 -17.81
C GLN A 173 43.15 -17.41 -18.72
N ASN A 174 42.63 -17.18 -19.92
CA ASN A 174 42.77 -18.09 -21.05
C ASN A 174 43.12 -17.23 -22.27
N GLN A 175 44.31 -17.45 -22.84
CA GLN A 175 44.87 -16.64 -23.92
C GLN A 175 44.86 -15.13 -23.57
N LYS A 176 44.13 -14.29 -24.33
CA LYS A 176 43.99 -12.84 -24.11
C LYS A 176 42.73 -12.47 -23.32
N THR A 177 41.95 -13.46 -22.87
CA THR A 177 40.67 -13.24 -22.19
C THR A 177 40.81 -13.44 -20.69
N GLU A 178 40.21 -12.54 -19.92
CA GLU A 178 40.14 -12.61 -18.48
C GLU A 178 38.73 -12.96 -18.00
N PHE A 179 38.64 -13.97 -17.15
CA PHE A 179 37.46 -14.35 -16.39
C PHE A 179 37.65 -13.93 -14.94
N ARG A 180 36.55 -13.61 -14.25
CA ARG A 180 36.59 -13.20 -12.85
C ARG A 180 35.66 -14.03 -11.99
N ALA A 181 36.21 -14.67 -10.97
CA ALA A 181 35.44 -15.30 -9.90
C ALA A 181 35.57 -14.45 -8.62
N ASN A 182 34.46 -14.20 -7.94
CA ASN A 182 34.44 -13.47 -6.68
C ASN A 182 33.90 -14.37 -5.57
N GLY A 183 34.63 -14.43 -4.47
CA GLY A 183 34.29 -15.15 -3.26
C GLY A 183 34.21 -14.24 -2.03
N GLN A 184 33.49 -14.71 -1.02
CA GLN A 184 33.40 -14.06 0.27
C GLN A 184 33.24 -15.11 1.36
N VAL A 185 34.02 -14.99 2.43
CA VAL A 185 33.96 -15.84 3.63
C VAL A 185 33.79 -14.94 4.86
N ILE A 186 32.98 -15.39 5.82
CA ILE A 186 32.76 -14.75 7.12
C ILE A 186 33.83 -15.28 8.07
N LEU A 187 34.82 -14.45 8.39
CA LEU A 187 35.84 -14.77 9.40
C LEU A 187 35.28 -14.65 10.81
N PHE A 188 34.39 -13.68 11.02
CA PHE A 188 33.69 -13.47 12.29
C PHE A 188 32.32 -12.84 12.01
N PRO A 189 31.21 -13.47 12.44
CA PRO A 189 29.87 -13.01 12.07
C PRO A 189 29.44 -11.72 12.79
N GLY A 190 29.96 -11.43 13.98
CA GLY A 190 29.57 -10.26 14.77
C GLY A 190 28.04 -10.12 14.86
N TYR A 191 27.53 -8.91 14.59
CA TYR A 191 26.10 -8.61 14.58
C TYR A 191 25.24 -9.48 13.62
N MET A 192 25.83 -10.05 12.57
CA MET A 192 25.10 -10.87 11.58
C MET A 192 24.54 -12.16 12.20
N ARG A 193 25.07 -12.58 13.36
CA ARG A 193 24.54 -13.69 14.15
C ARG A 193 23.10 -13.45 14.64
N VAL A 194 22.69 -12.19 14.76
CA VAL A 194 21.37 -11.77 15.28
C VAL A 194 20.51 -11.16 14.19
N TYR A 195 21.08 -10.29 13.36
CA TYR A 195 20.29 -9.51 12.40
C TYR A 195 21.04 -9.31 11.09
N VAL A 196 20.31 -9.47 9.99
CA VAL A 196 20.73 -8.87 8.72
C VAL A 196 19.59 -8.17 7.99
N GLU A 197 19.90 -7.02 7.40
CA GLU A 197 18.99 -6.20 6.61
C GLU A 197 18.46 -6.92 5.36
N GLY A 198 17.18 -6.77 5.07
CA GLY A 198 16.60 -7.20 3.80
C GLY A 198 17.01 -6.27 2.65
N ARG A 199 16.95 -6.77 1.42
CA ARG A 199 17.10 -5.95 0.20
C ARG A 199 15.88 -6.11 -0.69
N ASP A 200 15.56 -5.06 -1.44
CA ASP A 200 14.39 -5.04 -2.34
C ASP A 200 14.58 -5.96 -3.57
N ASN A 201 15.82 -6.33 -3.91
CA ASN A 201 16.13 -7.33 -4.93
C ASN A 201 16.83 -8.56 -4.29
N PRO A 202 16.15 -9.73 -4.24
CA PRO A 202 16.71 -10.97 -3.69
C PRO A 202 17.96 -11.47 -4.42
N ASP A 203 18.13 -11.16 -5.72
CA ASP A 203 19.28 -11.62 -6.51
C ASP A 203 20.59 -10.92 -6.13
N ARG A 204 20.50 -9.82 -5.35
CA ARG A 204 21.65 -9.02 -4.88
C ARG A 204 22.04 -9.32 -3.42
N ASP A 205 21.74 -10.53 -2.94
CA ASP A 205 21.95 -11.03 -1.56
C ASP A 205 23.43 -11.27 -1.16
N LEU A 206 24.36 -10.45 -1.65
CA LEU A 206 25.80 -10.62 -1.48
C LEU A 206 26.31 -10.33 -0.05
N ALA A 207 25.48 -9.79 0.85
CA ALA A 207 25.94 -9.41 2.18
C ALA A 207 26.16 -10.62 3.10
N ASN A 208 25.40 -11.71 2.91
CA ASN A 208 25.36 -12.85 3.86
C ASN A 208 25.61 -14.21 3.24
N LYS A 209 25.56 -14.30 1.91
CA LYS A 209 25.88 -15.55 1.24
C LYS A 209 27.39 -15.65 1.14
N GLU A 210 27.96 -16.54 1.95
CA GLU A 210 29.32 -16.98 1.70
C GLU A 210 29.37 -17.62 0.31
N ARG A 211 30.34 -17.16 -0.48
CA ARG A 211 30.71 -17.81 -1.72
C ARG A 211 32.15 -18.22 -1.54
N ILE A 212 32.33 -19.43 -1.02
CA ILE A 212 33.65 -19.97 -0.73
C ILE A 212 34.28 -20.37 -2.07
N LEU A 213 35.43 -19.80 -2.37
CA LEU A 213 36.27 -20.28 -3.47
C LEU A 213 37.24 -21.32 -2.91
N PRO A 214 37.59 -22.36 -3.70
CA PRO A 214 38.58 -23.34 -3.28
C PRO A 214 39.94 -22.67 -3.06
N ALA A 215 40.80 -23.29 -2.25
CA ALA A 215 42.19 -22.87 -2.14
C ALA A 215 42.88 -23.06 -3.50
N MET A 216 43.66 -22.04 -3.91
CA MET A 216 44.36 -22.02 -5.19
C MET A 216 45.61 -21.14 -5.08
N THR A 217 46.51 -21.27 -6.04
CA THR A 217 47.77 -20.51 -6.13
C THR A 217 47.87 -19.74 -7.45
N GLU A 218 48.56 -18.60 -7.45
CA GLU A 218 48.84 -17.89 -8.70
C GLU A 218 49.73 -18.75 -9.62
N GLY A 219 49.38 -18.82 -10.89
CA GLY A 219 49.99 -19.70 -11.89
C GLY A 219 49.41 -21.12 -11.93
N GLU A 220 48.49 -21.48 -11.04
CA GLU A 220 47.87 -22.81 -11.03
C GLU A 220 47.08 -23.07 -12.31
N ALA A 221 47.29 -24.24 -12.91
CA ALA A 221 46.55 -24.70 -14.08
C ALA A 221 45.16 -25.19 -13.66
N LEU A 222 44.13 -24.75 -14.39
CA LEU A 222 42.74 -25.12 -14.17
C LEU A 222 42.25 -25.99 -15.33
N ASN A 223 41.32 -26.90 -15.02
CA ASN A 223 40.59 -27.65 -16.05
C ASN A 223 39.19 -27.05 -16.22
N CYS A 224 38.92 -26.48 -17.40
CA CYS A 224 37.58 -25.99 -17.74
C CYS A 224 36.66 -27.17 -18.07
N LYS A 225 35.65 -27.40 -17.23
CA LYS A 225 34.66 -28.46 -17.45
C LYS A 225 33.58 -28.08 -18.46
N GLU A 226 33.21 -26.81 -18.47
CA GLU A 226 32.09 -26.30 -19.27
C GLU A 226 32.31 -24.80 -19.54
N LEU A 227 32.08 -24.38 -20.77
CA LEU A 227 32.19 -23.00 -21.21
C LEU A 227 30.96 -22.65 -22.05
N ASN A 228 30.07 -21.83 -21.49
CA ASN A 228 28.81 -21.46 -22.12
C ASN A 228 28.73 -19.94 -22.34
N SER A 229 28.13 -19.53 -23.45
CA SER A 229 27.63 -18.17 -23.65
C SER A 229 26.24 -18.04 -22.98
N GLU A 230 26.05 -17.03 -22.14
CA GLU A 230 24.75 -16.73 -21.52
C GLU A 230 24.15 -15.44 -22.08
N PRO A 231 22.96 -15.49 -22.71
CA PRO A 231 22.29 -14.28 -23.18
C PRO A 231 21.73 -13.49 -22.00
N HIS A 232 21.95 -12.17 -22.02
CA HIS A 232 21.40 -11.25 -21.04
C HIS A 232 20.80 -10.02 -21.72
N THR A 233 19.71 -9.51 -21.14
CA THR A 233 19.10 -8.25 -21.54
C THR A 233 19.14 -7.27 -20.38
N THR A 234 19.26 -5.97 -20.71
CA THR A 234 19.14 -4.93 -19.70
C THR A 234 17.72 -4.94 -19.13
N LYS A 235 17.62 -4.99 -17.80
CA LYS A 235 16.32 -4.91 -17.12
C LYS A 235 15.96 -3.44 -16.91
N PRO A 236 14.69 -3.04 -17.10
CA PRO A 236 14.26 -1.70 -16.76
C PRO A 236 14.38 -1.45 -15.25
N PRO A 237 14.38 -0.18 -14.81
CA PRO A 237 14.35 0.16 -13.39
C PRO A 237 13.20 -0.56 -12.67
N ALA A 238 13.50 -1.13 -11.51
CA ALA A 238 12.49 -1.84 -10.73
C ALA A 238 11.41 -0.87 -10.24
N ARG A 239 10.14 -1.30 -10.31
CA ARG A 239 9.01 -0.58 -9.71
C ARG A 239 9.24 -0.36 -8.21
N TYR A 240 8.66 0.71 -7.68
CA TYR A 240 8.66 0.95 -6.24
C TYR A 240 7.88 -0.14 -5.50
N THR A 241 8.37 -0.52 -4.32
CA THR A 241 7.62 -1.21 -3.28
C THR A 241 7.23 -0.17 -2.22
N GLU A 242 6.39 -0.52 -1.24
CA GLU A 242 6.17 0.38 -0.10
C GLU A 242 7.48 0.73 0.61
N ALA A 243 8.41 -0.23 0.74
CA ALA A 243 9.72 0.01 1.35
C ALA A 243 10.55 1.01 0.54
N SER A 244 10.72 0.78 -0.76
CA SER A 244 11.56 1.65 -1.58
C SER A 244 10.92 3.03 -1.81
N LEU A 245 9.58 3.13 -1.78
CA LEU A 245 8.89 4.43 -1.84
C LEU A 245 9.03 5.21 -0.53
N VAL A 246 8.89 4.57 0.63
CA VAL A 246 9.14 5.23 1.94
C VAL A 246 10.59 5.72 2.02
N LYS A 247 11.54 4.90 1.56
CA LYS A 247 12.94 5.31 1.46
C LYS A 247 13.12 6.53 0.54
N ALA A 248 12.50 6.52 -0.63
CA ALA A 248 12.58 7.64 -1.56
C ALA A 248 11.95 8.92 -1.00
N LEU A 249 10.82 8.81 -0.29
CA LEU A 249 10.19 9.95 0.39
C LEU A 249 11.13 10.55 1.44
N GLU A 250 11.71 9.72 2.31
CA GLU A 250 12.68 10.14 3.33
C GLU A 250 13.94 10.79 2.72
N GLU A 251 14.55 10.17 1.70
CA GLU A 251 15.74 10.71 1.01
C GLU A 251 15.47 12.06 0.32
N ASN A 252 14.22 12.32 -0.06
CA ASN A 252 13.82 13.59 -0.67
C ASN A 252 13.25 14.60 0.35
N GLY A 253 13.24 14.28 1.65
CA GLY A 253 12.70 15.16 2.70
C GLY A 253 11.17 15.32 2.66
N ILE A 254 10.46 14.42 1.97
CA ILE A 254 9.02 14.48 1.77
C ILE A 254 8.33 13.53 2.75
N GLY A 255 7.35 14.02 3.49
CA GLY A 255 6.69 13.26 4.54
C GLY A 255 7.53 13.17 5.83
N ARG A 256 6.90 12.60 6.84
CA ARG A 256 7.43 12.45 8.21
C ARG A 256 7.02 11.07 8.74
N PRO A 257 7.63 10.58 9.84
CA PRO A 257 7.23 9.33 10.49
C PRO A 257 5.71 9.15 10.68
N SER A 258 5.00 10.26 10.93
CA SER A 258 3.54 10.29 11.09
C SER A 258 2.74 10.17 9.78
N THR A 259 3.35 10.42 8.62
CA THR A 259 2.63 10.54 7.34
C THR A 259 2.94 9.43 6.33
N PHE A 260 4.07 8.72 6.41
CA PHE A 260 4.43 7.69 5.42
C PHE A 260 3.30 6.66 5.16
N ALA A 261 2.76 6.05 6.24
CA ALA A 261 1.69 5.07 6.10
C ALA A 261 0.37 5.66 5.57
N SER A 262 0.08 6.93 5.87
CA SER A 262 -1.13 7.61 5.42
C SER A 262 -1.03 8.03 3.94
N ILE A 263 0.16 8.45 3.48
CA ILE A 263 0.45 8.72 2.07
C ILE A 263 0.24 7.45 1.25
N MET A 264 0.89 6.33 1.62
CA MET A 264 0.73 5.04 0.94
C MET A 264 -0.73 4.58 0.89
N GLY A 265 -1.41 4.62 2.05
CA GLY A 265 -2.80 4.23 2.13
C GLY A 265 -3.73 5.14 1.30
N THR A 266 -3.36 6.40 1.06
CA THR A 266 -4.19 7.36 0.33
C THR A 266 -4.04 7.22 -1.17
N ILE A 267 -2.82 7.10 -1.69
CA ILE A 267 -2.59 6.96 -3.14
C ILE A 267 -3.20 5.66 -3.68
N VAL A 268 -3.13 4.58 -2.90
CA VAL A 268 -3.77 3.30 -3.26
C VAL A 268 -5.29 3.37 -3.17
N ARG A 269 -5.84 3.88 -2.05
CA ARG A 269 -7.29 3.97 -1.87
C ARG A 269 -7.98 4.89 -2.88
N ARG A 270 -7.29 5.92 -3.37
CA ARG A 270 -7.81 6.83 -4.40
C ARG A 270 -7.66 6.29 -5.82
N GLY A 271 -7.02 5.13 -6.00
CA GLY A 271 -6.85 4.50 -7.31
C GLY A 271 -5.85 5.21 -8.21
N TYR A 272 -4.90 5.98 -7.64
CA TYR A 272 -3.78 6.56 -8.41
C TYR A 272 -2.68 5.54 -8.65
N VAL A 273 -2.55 4.59 -7.74
CA VAL A 273 -1.53 3.54 -7.76
C VAL A 273 -2.19 2.23 -7.37
N ASP A 274 -1.93 1.18 -8.15
CA ASP A 274 -2.28 -0.19 -7.80
C ASP A 274 -1.15 -0.87 -7.06
N ARG A 275 -1.53 -1.79 -6.17
CA ARG A 275 -0.57 -2.59 -5.40
C ARG A 275 -0.75 -4.06 -5.73
N THR A 276 0.14 -4.60 -6.54
CA THR A 276 0.12 -6.00 -7.00
C THR A 276 1.44 -6.68 -6.67
N GLY A 277 1.40 -7.78 -5.93
CA GLY A 277 2.62 -8.51 -5.52
C GLY A 277 3.61 -7.67 -4.71
N GLY A 278 3.14 -6.65 -3.97
CA GLY A 278 3.99 -5.72 -3.20
C GLY A 278 4.65 -4.61 -4.02
N LYS A 279 4.48 -4.61 -5.35
CA LYS A 279 4.92 -3.54 -6.25
C LYS A 279 3.82 -2.50 -6.42
N LEU A 280 4.22 -1.26 -6.59
CA LEU A 280 3.36 -0.10 -6.81
C LEU A 280 3.43 0.29 -8.29
N SER A 281 2.29 0.25 -8.97
CA SER A 281 2.16 0.62 -10.39
C SER A 281 1.22 1.81 -10.54
N PRO A 282 1.61 2.89 -11.25
CA PRO A 282 0.71 4.01 -11.49
C PRO A 282 -0.45 3.57 -12.39
N THR A 283 -1.68 3.95 -12.03
CA THR A 283 -2.83 3.75 -12.92
C THR A 283 -2.89 4.88 -13.94
N PHE A 284 -3.65 4.69 -15.03
CA PHE A 284 -3.92 5.80 -15.95
C PHE A 284 -4.62 6.98 -15.28
N LEU A 285 -5.46 6.75 -14.26
CA LEU A 285 -6.00 7.85 -13.46
C LEU A 285 -4.89 8.62 -12.72
N GLY A 286 -3.93 7.90 -12.13
CA GLY A 286 -2.74 8.51 -11.52
C GLY A 286 -1.93 9.34 -12.51
N LEU A 287 -1.74 8.82 -13.73
CA LEU A 287 -1.04 9.50 -14.81
C LEU A 287 -1.74 10.77 -15.28
N ALA A 288 -3.06 10.71 -15.51
CA ALA A 288 -3.81 11.91 -15.90
C ALA A 288 -3.73 13.01 -14.83
N VAL A 289 -3.80 12.62 -13.55
CA VAL A 289 -3.71 13.57 -12.44
C VAL A 289 -2.32 14.17 -12.32
N ILE A 290 -1.24 13.37 -12.44
CA ILE A 290 0.12 13.93 -12.33
C ILE A 290 0.44 14.82 -13.53
N GLN A 291 0.07 14.44 -14.75
CA GLN A 291 0.24 15.29 -15.94
C GLN A 291 -0.48 16.62 -15.79
N LEU A 292 -1.73 16.61 -15.28
CA LEU A 292 -2.48 17.83 -14.99
C LEU A 292 -1.73 18.74 -14.00
N LEU A 293 -1.16 18.15 -12.95
CA LEU A 293 -0.43 18.88 -11.92
C LEU A 293 0.93 19.37 -12.40
N GLU A 294 1.62 18.64 -13.25
CA GLU A 294 2.91 19.06 -13.82
C GLU A 294 2.74 20.19 -14.84
N ASN A 295 1.67 20.14 -15.64
CA ASN A 295 1.37 21.15 -16.67
C ASN A 295 0.91 22.50 -16.09
N HIS A 296 0.23 22.50 -14.93
CA HIS A 296 -0.40 23.70 -14.39
C HIS A 296 0.04 24.07 -12.96
N PHE A 297 0.54 23.12 -12.18
CA PHE A 297 0.82 23.30 -10.75
C PHE A 297 2.22 22.81 -10.38
N THR A 298 3.21 23.01 -11.27
CA THR A 298 4.56 22.44 -11.16
C THR A 298 5.23 22.70 -9.80
N ASN A 299 5.00 23.88 -9.22
CA ASN A 299 5.52 24.22 -7.90
C ASN A 299 4.93 23.33 -6.79
N LEU A 300 3.63 22.97 -6.85
CA LEU A 300 2.96 22.16 -5.84
C LEU A 300 3.38 20.68 -5.87
N VAL A 301 3.87 20.19 -7.01
CA VAL A 301 4.39 18.81 -7.16
C VAL A 301 5.92 18.74 -7.17
N SER A 302 6.60 19.87 -7.01
CA SER A 302 8.05 19.92 -6.90
C SER A 302 8.52 19.29 -5.59
N LYS A 303 9.50 18.39 -5.68
CA LYS A 303 10.13 17.76 -4.51
C LYS A 303 10.76 18.79 -3.57
N LYS A 304 11.48 19.77 -4.14
CA LYS A 304 12.15 20.83 -3.37
C LYS A 304 11.14 21.70 -2.63
N PHE A 305 10.05 22.05 -3.29
CA PHE A 305 8.99 22.84 -2.67
C PHE A 305 8.31 22.07 -1.53
N THR A 306 7.98 20.80 -1.77
CA THR A 306 7.34 19.94 -0.78
C THR A 306 8.23 19.74 0.45
N ALA A 307 9.53 19.45 0.26
CA ALA A 307 10.48 19.34 1.37
C ALA A 307 10.57 20.65 2.17
N LYS A 308 10.65 21.80 1.49
CA LYS A 308 10.66 23.11 2.15
C LYS A 308 9.37 23.40 2.93
N MET A 309 8.22 22.94 2.45
CA MET A 309 6.97 23.06 3.20
C MET A 309 7.03 22.25 4.49
N GLU A 310 7.51 21.01 4.42
CA GLU A 310 7.66 20.15 5.60
C GLU A 310 8.66 20.77 6.60
N ASP A 311 9.80 21.29 6.14
CA ASP A 311 10.78 21.97 6.99
C ASP A 311 10.19 23.23 7.65
N GLY A 312 9.39 24.01 6.91
CA GLY A 312 8.72 25.18 7.48
C GLY A 312 7.67 24.82 8.55
N LEU A 313 6.95 23.70 8.38
CA LEU A 313 6.05 23.18 9.42
C LEU A 313 6.82 22.72 10.67
N ASP A 314 8.01 22.18 10.47
CA ASP A 314 8.88 21.78 11.56
C ASP A 314 9.44 23.00 12.33
N GLU A 315 9.87 24.03 11.62
CA GLU A 315 10.30 25.32 12.20
C GLU A 315 9.16 25.96 13.02
N ILE A 316 7.92 25.89 12.55
CA ILE A 316 6.74 26.33 13.31
C ILE A 316 6.59 25.51 14.60
N SER A 317 6.76 24.19 14.53
CA SER A 317 6.62 23.32 15.71
C SER A 317 7.66 23.61 16.80
N ARG A 318 8.82 24.15 16.42
CA ARG A 318 9.91 24.58 17.33
C ARG A 318 9.79 26.04 17.78
N GLY A 319 8.83 26.79 17.25
CA GLY A 319 8.67 28.22 17.53
C GLY A 319 9.67 29.12 16.79
N GLU A 320 10.33 28.61 15.75
CA GLU A 320 11.29 29.36 14.91
C GLU A 320 10.58 30.16 13.81
N LEU A 321 9.37 29.73 13.41
CA LEU A 321 8.50 30.41 12.46
C LEU A 321 7.08 30.59 13.00
N GLU A 322 6.42 31.66 12.58
CA GLU A 322 5.00 31.89 12.88
C GLU A 322 4.08 31.21 11.86
N ALA A 323 3.06 30.51 12.36
CA ALA A 323 2.13 29.73 11.53
C ALA A 323 1.28 30.59 10.58
N LEU A 324 0.77 31.74 11.04
CA LEU A 324 -0.15 32.57 10.26
C LEU A 324 0.55 33.24 9.06
N PRO A 325 1.74 33.88 9.21
CA PRO A 325 2.50 34.37 8.06
C PRO A 325 2.86 33.27 7.06
N PHE A 326 3.29 32.09 7.54
CA PHE A 326 3.60 30.95 6.68
C PHE A 326 2.39 30.51 5.84
N MET A 327 1.24 30.32 6.49
CA MET A 327 -0.02 29.95 5.82
C MET A 327 -0.51 31.02 4.85
N THR A 328 -0.37 32.30 5.23
CA THR A 328 -0.76 33.44 4.40
C THR A 328 0.08 33.49 3.14
N ASN A 329 1.40 33.30 3.25
CA ASN A 329 2.31 33.28 2.10
C ASN A 329 2.03 32.08 1.17
N PHE A 330 1.75 30.89 1.72
CA PHE A 330 1.35 29.74 0.92
C PHE A 330 0.06 30.00 0.13
N TYR A 331 -0.95 30.56 0.80
CA TYR A 331 -2.29 30.74 0.21
C TYR A 331 -2.36 31.96 -0.72
N ARG A 332 -1.95 33.15 -0.27
CA ARG A 332 -2.04 34.41 -1.02
C ARG A 332 -0.81 34.72 -1.88
N GLY A 333 0.30 34.04 -1.63
CA GLY A 333 1.58 34.31 -2.29
C GLY A 333 2.40 35.38 -1.59
N GLY A 334 3.62 35.58 -2.10
CA GLY A 334 4.60 36.53 -1.58
C GLY A 334 5.84 36.60 -2.47
N GLY A 335 6.34 37.81 -2.72
CA GLY A 335 7.48 38.02 -3.63
C GLY A 335 7.21 37.48 -5.03
N ARG A 336 7.99 36.47 -5.46
CA ARG A 336 7.85 35.81 -6.78
C ARG A 336 6.86 34.63 -6.81
N PHE A 337 6.24 34.28 -5.68
CA PHE A 337 5.30 33.17 -5.60
C PHE A 337 3.85 33.66 -5.69
N ALA A 338 3.09 33.16 -6.67
CA ALA A 338 1.73 33.63 -6.95
C ALA A 338 0.68 33.26 -5.87
N GLY A 339 0.99 32.28 -4.99
CA GLY A 339 0.05 31.76 -4.00
C GLY A 339 -0.96 30.76 -4.58
N LEU A 340 -1.47 29.85 -3.76
CA LEU A 340 -2.47 28.87 -4.16
C LEU A 340 -3.76 29.51 -4.69
N GLU A 341 -4.20 30.62 -4.10
CA GLU A 341 -5.45 31.31 -4.47
C GLU A 341 -5.48 31.68 -5.96
N LYS A 342 -4.40 32.30 -6.46
CA LYS A 342 -4.31 32.70 -7.87
C LYS A 342 -4.20 31.51 -8.83
N MET A 343 -3.56 30.42 -8.39
CA MET A 343 -3.44 29.20 -9.20
C MET A 343 -4.81 28.53 -9.43
N LEU A 344 -5.79 28.73 -8.55
CA LEU A 344 -7.13 28.14 -8.69
C LEU A 344 -7.97 28.84 -9.78
N ASP A 345 -7.62 30.06 -10.16
CA ASP A 345 -8.30 30.82 -11.21
C ASP A 345 -7.76 30.50 -12.62
N GLU A 346 -6.63 29.78 -12.71
CA GLU A 346 -6.03 29.40 -13.98
C GLU A 346 -6.88 28.35 -14.71
N LYS A 347 -7.09 28.57 -16.01
CA LYS A 347 -7.77 27.58 -16.85
C LYS A 347 -6.86 26.38 -17.05
N VAL A 348 -7.39 25.20 -16.74
CA VAL A 348 -6.66 23.93 -16.82
C VAL A 348 -7.03 23.20 -18.11
N ASP A 349 -6.03 22.70 -18.83
CA ASP A 349 -6.21 21.87 -20.04
C ASP A 349 -6.33 20.39 -19.65
N ILE A 350 -7.56 19.99 -19.33
CA ILE A 350 -7.89 18.61 -18.99
C ILE A 350 -7.63 17.66 -20.18
N PRO A 351 -8.03 17.98 -21.43
CA PRO A 351 -7.71 17.15 -22.59
C PRO A 351 -6.21 16.84 -22.74
N ALA A 352 -5.35 17.85 -22.59
CA ALA A 352 -3.90 17.65 -22.68
C ALA A 352 -3.41 16.64 -21.63
N ALA A 353 -3.84 16.80 -20.37
CA ALA A 353 -3.46 15.90 -19.28
C ALA A 353 -4.01 14.47 -19.42
N CYS A 354 -5.08 14.28 -20.20
CA CYS A 354 -5.64 12.96 -20.50
C CYS A 354 -5.00 12.29 -21.73
N THR A 355 -3.85 12.77 -22.18
CA THR A 355 -3.08 12.15 -23.27
C THR A 355 -2.22 11.01 -22.74
N ILE A 356 -2.12 9.94 -23.52
CA ILE A 356 -1.14 8.88 -23.31
C ILE A 356 -0.12 9.03 -24.44
N GLU A 357 1.15 9.19 -24.07
CA GLU A 357 2.25 9.25 -25.03
C GLU A 357 2.41 7.90 -25.75
N MET A 358 2.50 7.95 -27.09
CA MET A 358 2.63 6.78 -27.94
C MET A 358 4.07 6.62 -28.44
N PRO A 359 4.53 5.39 -28.72
CA PRO A 359 5.82 5.17 -29.38
C PRO A 359 5.93 5.98 -30.68
N GLU A 360 7.12 6.53 -30.96
CA GLU A 360 7.39 7.39 -32.12
C GLU A 360 6.97 6.73 -33.44
N GLU A 361 7.11 5.41 -33.54
CA GLU A 361 6.82 4.62 -34.73
C GLU A 361 5.33 4.63 -35.12
N ILE A 362 4.44 4.88 -34.15
CA ILE A 362 2.98 4.85 -34.36
C ILE A 362 2.28 6.12 -33.91
N SER A 363 3.01 7.13 -33.42
CA SER A 363 2.42 8.34 -32.85
C SER A 363 1.63 9.19 -33.85
N GLU A 364 1.90 9.05 -35.14
CA GLU A 364 1.13 9.73 -36.20
C GLU A 364 -0.20 9.03 -36.54
N SER A 365 -0.27 7.71 -36.34
CA SER A 365 -1.42 6.88 -36.74
C SER A 365 -2.32 6.48 -35.57
N THR A 366 -1.79 6.50 -34.35
CA THR A 366 -2.45 5.99 -33.14
C THR A 366 -2.46 7.06 -32.05
N GLU A 367 -3.62 7.29 -31.46
CA GLU A 367 -3.80 8.19 -30.32
C GLU A 367 -4.16 7.40 -29.06
N GLY A 368 -3.43 7.64 -27.96
CA GLY A 368 -3.80 7.14 -26.65
C GLY A 368 -4.46 8.23 -25.79
N ARG A 369 -5.59 7.89 -25.16
CA ARG A 369 -6.37 8.84 -24.34
C ARG A 369 -6.91 8.19 -23.08
N ILE A 370 -7.11 9.01 -22.05
CA ILE A 370 -7.69 8.63 -20.76
C ILE A 370 -9.11 9.21 -20.70
N GLY A 371 -10.06 8.39 -21.14
CA GLY A 371 -11.47 8.76 -21.23
C GLY A 371 -12.24 8.57 -19.91
N ARG A 372 -13.49 9.02 -19.92
CA ARG A 372 -14.42 8.84 -18.78
C ARG A 372 -14.62 7.37 -18.38
N TYR A 373 -14.49 6.45 -19.33
CA TYR A 373 -14.74 5.01 -19.14
C TYR A 373 -13.46 4.19 -18.92
N GLY A 374 -12.30 4.84 -18.99
CA GLY A 374 -11.00 4.19 -18.93
C GLY A 374 -10.06 4.66 -20.05
N PRO A 375 -8.81 4.20 -20.01
CA PRO A 375 -7.84 4.40 -21.07
C PRO A 375 -8.26 3.68 -22.37
N TYR A 376 -8.00 4.30 -23.52
CA TYR A 376 -8.27 3.72 -24.83
C TYR A 376 -7.23 4.18 -25.87
N LEU A 377 -7.11 3.41 -26.93
CA LEU A 377 -6.34 3.69 -28.13
C LEU A 377 -7.30 3.94 -29.29
N ARG A 378 -6.93 4.85 -30.19
CA ARG A 378 -7.68 5.15 -31.41
C ARG A 378 -6.74 5.17 -32.61
N ARG A 379 -7.07 4.41 -33.66
CA ARG A 379 -6.33 4.36 -34.94
C ARG A 379 -7.34 4.53 -36.07
N GLY A 380 -7.40 5.73 -36.65
CA GLY A 380 -8.47 6.11 -37.57
C GLY A 380 -9.85 6.08 -36.90
N GLU A 381 -10.78 5.30 -37.46
CA GLU A 381 -12.11 5.07 -36.88
C GLU A 381 -12.12 3.99 -35.79
N ASP A 382 -11.06 3.18 -35.71
CA ASP A 382 -11.00 2.07 -34.78
C ASP A 382 -10.61 2.50 -33.37
N THR A 383 -11.43 2.17 -32.37
CA THR A 383 -11.19 2.51 -30.96
C THR A 383 -11.20 1.25 -30.11
N ARG A 384 -10.12 1.04 -29.36
CA ARG A 384 -9.93 -0.12 -28.46
C ARG A 384 -9.67 0.35 -27.04
N SER A 385 -10.33 -0.28 -26.06
CA SER A 385 -10.02 0.01 -24.64
C SER A 385 -8.70 -0.64 -24.26
N ILE A 386 -7.88 0.03 -23.44
CA ILE A 386 -6.68 -0.60 -22.88
C ILE A 386 -7.12 -1.49 -21.71
N PRO A 387 -6.79 -2.80 -21.71
CA PRO A 387 -7.13 -3.71 -20.62
C PRO A 387 -6.63 -3.25 -19.25
N ASP A 388 -7.41 -3.52 -18.20
CA ASP A 388 -7.14 -3.05 -16.83
C ASP A 388 -5.81 -3.57 -16.23
N LYS A 389 -5.19 -4.59 -16.84
CA LYS A 389 -3.91 -5.18 -16.40
C LYS A 389 -2.67 -4.61 -17.10
N ILE A 390 -2.85 -3.80 -18.14
CA ILE A 390 -1.75 -3.16 -18.86
C ILE A 390 -1.51 -1.79 -18.22
N TYR A 391 -0.35 -1.60 -17.60
CA TYR A 391 0.06 -0.29 -17.12
C TYR A 391 0.77 0.47 -18.24
N PHE A 392 0.91 1.78 -18.10
CA PHE A 392 1.59 2.62 -19.10
C PHE A 392 2.98 2.12 -19.50
N GLY A 393 3.80 1.68 -18.54
CA GLY A 393 5.13 1.12 -18.82
C GLY A 393 5.12 -0.26 -19.49
N ASP A 394 3.96 -0.92 -19.56
CA ASP A 394 3.77 -2.20 -20.26
C ASP A 394 3.09 -1.99 -21.63
N LEU A 395 2.76 -0.74 -22.01
CA LEU A 395 2.12 -0.38 -23.28
C LEU A 395 3.17 -0.25 -24.40
N THR A 396 3.85 -1.36 -24.69
CA THR A 396 4.84 -1.46 -25.77
C THR A 396 4.16 -1.46 -27.15
N LEU A 397 4.93 -1.26 -28.22
CA LEU A 397 4.42 -1.39 -29.60
C LEU A 397 3.76 -2.76 -29.82
N GLU A 398 4.40 -3.83 -29.35
CA GLU A 398 3.83 -5.18 -29.39
C GLU A 398 2.49 -5.28 -28.63
N ALA A 399 2.41 -4.71 -27.42
CA ALA A 399 1.18 -4.71 -26.65
C ALA A 399 0.06 -3.91 -27.35
N ILE A 400 0.41 -2.79 -27.99
CA ILE A 400 -0.54 -1.97 -28.75
C ILE A 400 -1.04 -2.73 -29.98
N GLU A 401 -0.16 -3.36 -30.76
CA GLU A 401 -0.58 -4.16 -31.91
C GLU A 401 -1.43 -5.35 -31.47
N ASN A 402 -1.10 -6.00 -30.35
CA ASN A 402 -1.95 -7.06 -29.79
C ASN A 402 -3.35 -6.55 -29.43
N ILE A 403 -3.50 -5.34 -28.89
CA ILE A 403 -4.81 -4.74 -28.61
C ILE A 403 -5.64 -4.51 -29.88
N PHE A 404 -5.01 -4.16 -31.01
CA PHE A 404 -5.70 -3.97 -32.29
C PHE A 404 -5.96 -5.29 -33.03
N ASN A 405 -5.07 -6.27 -32.87
CA ASN A 405 -5.17 -7.60 -33.47
C ASN A 405 -6.09 -8.55 -32.70
N GLU A 406 -6.35 -8.27 -31.42
CA GLU A 406 -7.42 -8.96 -30.69
C GLU A 406 -8.72 -8.76 -31.46
N GLU A 407 -9.29 -9.87 -31.94
CA GLU A 407 -10.64 -9.87 -32.49
C GLU A 407 -11.53 -9.18 -31.47
N VAL A 408 -12.31 -8.19 -31.95
CA VAL A 408 -13.43 -7.69 -31.17
C VAL A 408 -14.33 -8.89 -30.97
N LYS A 409 -14.20 -9.57 -29.84
CA LYS A 409 -15.27 -10.42 -29.33
C LYS A 409 -16.43 -9.47 -29.17
N GLU A 410 -17.30 -9.42 -30.17
CA GLU A 410 -18.65 -8.93 -29.95
C GLU A 410 -19.14 -9.66 -28.71
N ASP A 411 -19.52 -8.91 -27.67
CA ASP A 411 -19.89 -9.44 -26.36
C ASP A 411 -20.78 -10.68 -26.57
N GLU A 412 -20.34 -11.93 -26.37
CA GLU A 412 -21.27 -13.04 -26.62
C GLU A 412 -22.49 -12.86 -25.71
N PRO A 413 -23.72 -12.89 -26.24
CA PRO A 413 -24.89 -12.71 -25.41
C PRO A 413 -24.93 -13.85 -24.40
N LEU A 414 -25.28 -13.53 -23.15
CA LEU A 414 -25.49 -14.53 -22.09
C LEU A 414 -26.55 -15.57 -22.48
N GLY A 415 -27.40 -15.19 -23.43
CA GLY A 415 -28.50 -15.96 -23.99
C GLY A 415 -29.64 -15.01 -24.40
N ASN A 416 -30.75 -15.59 -24.83
CA ASN A 416 -31.93 -14.83 -25.23
C ASN A 416 -32.93 -14.73 -24.06
N HIS A 417 -33.63 -13.61 -23.98
CA HIS A 417 -34.72 -13.44 -23.03
C HIS A 417 -35.88 -14.39 -23.39
N PRO A 418 -36.40 -15.19 -22.44
CA PRO A 418 -37.36 -16.26 -22.73
C PRO A 418 -38.65 -15.80 -23.42
N GLU A 419 -39.10 -14.58 -23.16
CA GLU A 419 -40.37 -14.05 -23.70
C GLU A 419 -40.20 -13.24 -24.98
N SER A 420 -39.11 -12.48 -25.12
CA SER A 420 -38.91 -11.56 -26.25
C SER A 420 -37.96 -12.11 -27.31
N SER A 421 -37.26 -13.22 -27.01
CA SER A 421 -36.17 -13.78 -27.82
C SER A 421 -35.02 -12.80 -28.11
N GLU A 422 -34.98 -11.64 -27.45
CA GLU A 422 -33.91 -10.66 -27.60
C GLU A 422 -32.64 -11.10 -26.84
N PRO A 423 -31.45 -10.87 -27.39
CA PRO A 423 -30.19 -11.22 -26.75
C PRO A 423 -29.93 -10.37 -25.49
N ILE A 424 -29.38 -10.97 -24.45
CA ILE A 424 -28.99 -10.27 -23.22
C ILE A 424 -27.48 -10.13 -23.17
N TRP A 425 -27.02 -8.89 -23.09
CA TRP A 425 -25.61 -8.53 -23.14
C TRP A 425 -25.09 -8.11 -21.77
N ILE A 426 -23.83 -8.41 -21.47
CA ILE A 426 -23.07 -7.73 -20.42
C ILE A 426 -22.28 -6.61 -21.09
N LYS A 427 -22.55 -5.35 -20.72
CA LYS A 427 -21.86 -4.18 -21.27
C LYS A 427 -21.15 -3.41 -20.15
N LYS A 428 -20.05 -2.71 -20.47
CA LYS A 428 -19.30 -1.85 -19.53
C LYS A 428 -19.77 -0.38 -19.66
N GLY A 429 -20.19 0.23 -18.55
CA GLY A 429 -20.66 1.62 -18.50
C GLY A 429 -19.96 2.48 -17.44
N PRO A 430 -20.33 3.77 -17.30
CA PRO A 430 -19.66 4.72 -16.39
C PRO A 430 -19.73 4.36 -14.91
N TYR A 431 -20.67 3.49 -14.55
CA TYR A 431 -20.98 3.13 -13.17
C TYR A 431 -20.62 1.67 -12.84
N GLY A 432 -19.97 0.97 -13.78
CA GLY A 432 -19.66 -0.46 -13.70
C GLY A 432 -20.29 -1.24 -14.86
N HIS A 433 -20.15 -2.56 -14.80
CA HIS A 433 -20.81 -3.47 -15.73
C HIS A 433 -22.33 -3.48 -15.51
N TYR A 434 -23.08 -3.72 -16.57
CA TYR A 434 -24.53 -3.79 -16.55
C TYR A 434 -25.03 -4.82 -17.55
N VAL A 435 -26.17 -5.43 -17.25
CA VAL A 435 -26.90 -6.28 -18.20
C VAL A 435 -27.85 -5.43 -19.02
N GLN A 436 -27.99 -5.71 -20.32
CA GLN A 436 -28.87 -4.99 -21.24
C GLN A 436 -29.66 -5.98 -22.11
N LEU A 437 -30.96 -5.74 -22.24
CA LEU A 437 -31.82 -6.48 -23.15
C LEU A 437 -31.75 -5.87 -24.56
N GLY A 438 -31.24 -6.63 -25.52
CA GLY A 438 -31.05 -6.22 -26.92
C GLY A 438 -30.35 -4.87 -27.04
N ASP A 439 -30.79 -4.06 -27.99
CA ASP A 439 -30.42 -2.65 -28.14
C ASP A 439 -31.40 -1.69 -27.45
N SER A 440 -32.25 -2.23 -26.57
CA SER A 440 -33.23 -1.44 -25.83
C SER A 440 -32.58 -0.56 -24.76
N LYS A 441 -33.37 0.36 -24.19
CA LYS A 441 -32.98 1.14 -23.00
C LYS A 441 -33.09 0.35 -21.70
N THR A 442 -33.59 -0.89 -21.76
CA THR A 442 -33.78 -1.76 -20.59
C THR A 442 -32.46 -2.37 -20.17
N ARG A 443 -31.92 -1.85 -19.06
CA ARG A 443 -30.63 -2.26 -18.52
C ARG A 443 -30.58 -2.18 -17.01
N LYS A 444 -29.75 -3.00 -16.39
CA LYS A 444 -29.52 -2.98 -14.95
C LYS A 444 -28.05 -3.14 -14.59
N GLY A 445 -27.56 -2.28 -13.70
CA GLY A 445 -26.18 -2.36 -13.21
C GLY A 445 -25.94 -3.64 -12.42
N ILE A 446 -24.83 -4.32 -12.70
CA ILE A 446 -24.36 -5.46 -11.93
C ILE A 446 -23.78 -4.93 -10.61
N PRO A 447 -24.22 -5.40 -9.44
CA PRO A 447 -23.68 -4.97 -8.15
C PRO A 447 -22.17 -5.21 -8.09
N LYS A 448 -21.40 -4.21 -7.62
CA LYS A 448 -19.92 -4.33 -7.50
C LYS A 448 -19.45 -5.45 -6.57
N THR A 449 -20.34 -5.94 -5.72
CA THR A 449 -20.10 -7.05 -4.80
C THR A 449 -20.25 -8.42 -5.46
N PHE A 450 -20.79 -8.48 -6.68
CA PHE A 450 -20.99 -9.71 -7.44
C PHE A 450 -19.89 -9.83 -8.51
N GLN A 451 -19.24 -10.99 -8.60
CA GLN A 451 -18.15 -11.20 -9.55
C GLN A 451 -18.71 -11.32 -10.97
N LEU A 452 -18.03 -10.71 -11.94
CA LEU A 452 -18.49 -10.69 -13.33
C LEU A 452 -18.49 -12.09 -13.96
N SER A 453 -17.54 -12.95 -13.56
CA SER A 453 -17.44 -14.35 -13.98
C SER A 453 -18.66 -15.18 -13.60
N ASP A 454 -19.38 -14.77 -12.55
CA ASP A 454 -20.48 -15.52 -11.97
C ASP A 454 -21.83 -15.04 -12.52
N VAL A 455 -21.83 -14.06 -13.43
CA VAL A 455 -23.05 -13.51 -14.04
C VAL A 455 -23.50 -14.43 -15.16
N ASP A 456 -24.51 -15.23 -14.87
CA ASP A 456 -25.20 -16.09 -15.83
C ASP A 456 -26.51 -15.45 -16.36
N LEU A 457 -27.12 -16.11 -17.35
CA LEU A 457 -28.41 -15.69 -17.92
C LEU A 457 -29.51 -15.56 -16.85
N ALA A 458 -29.57 -16.50 -15.90
CA ALA A 458 -30.59 -16.51 -14.86
C ALA A 458 -30.47 -15.30 -13.93
N TYR A 459 -29.26 -14.92 -13.56
CA TYR A 459 -28.98 -13.74 -12.76
C TYR A 459 -29.25 -12.45 -13.55
N ALA A 460 -28.88 -12.40 -14.82
CA ALA A 460 -29.16 -11.27 -15.70
C ALA A 460 -30.67 -11.02 -15.85
N LEU A 461 -31.48 -12.07 -16.03
CA LEU A 461 -32.95 -11.98 -16.08
C LEU A 461 -33.52 -11.42 -14.77
N LYS A 462 -33.05 -11.91 -13.62
CA LYS A 462 -33.46 -11.39 -12.30
C LYS A 462 -33.15 -9.90 -12.15
N LEU A 463 -32.01 -9.44 -12.65
CA LEU A 463 -31.64 -8.03 -12.62
C LEU A 463 -32.50 -7.17 -13.56
N LEU A 464 -32.79 -7.66 -14.78
CA LEU A 464 -33.62 -6.95 -15.75
C LEU A 464 -35.09 -6.85 -15.31
N ALA A 465 -35.57 -7.81 -14.51
CA ALA A 465 -36.89 -7.78 -13.89
C ALA A 465 -37.05 -6.74 -12.75
N LEU A 466 -36.00 -6.01 -12.39
CA LEU A 466 -36.07 -4.99 -11.34
C LEU A 466 -36.63 -3.65 -11.87
N PRO A 467 -37.57 -3.00 -11.17
CA PRO A 467 -37.93 -3.23 -9.76
C PRO A 467 -38.83 -4.46 -9.54
N ARG A 468 -38.45 -5.32 -8.59
CA ARG A 468 -39.22 -6.53 -8.22
C ARG A 468 -40.31 -6.17 -7.23
N THR A 469 -41.54 -6.61 -7.48
CA THR A 469 -42.61 -6.59 -6.46
C THR A 469 -42.35 -7.70 -5.46
N VAL A 470 -42.12 -7.33 -4.20
CA VAL A 470 -41.84 -8.25 -3.09
C VAL A 470 -43.15 -8.85 -2.56
N GLY A 471 -44.20 -8.04 -2.49
CA GLY A 471 -45.54 -8.42 -2.03
C GLY A 471 -46.38 -7.19 -1.69
N VAL A 472 -47.50 -7.39 -1.00
CA VAL A 472 -48.40 -6.32 -0.55
C VAL A 472 -48.17 -6.04 0.92
N HIS A 473 -48.12 -4.76 1.31
CA HIS A 473 -47.99 -4.39 2.72
C HIS A 473 -49.27 -4.74 3.48
N PRO A 474 -49.21 -5.50 4.59
CA PRO A 474 -50.38 -6.06 5.26
C PRO A 474 -51.32 -4.99 5.82
N GLU A 475 -50.78 -3.86 6.29
CA GLU A 475 -51.59 -2.78 6.88
C GLU A 475 -52.11 -1.74 5.87
N THR A 476 -51.35 -1.45 4.81
CA THR A 476 -51.68 -0.35 3.88
C THR A 476 -52.29 -0.83 2.58
N GLY A 477 -52.17 -2.13 2.26
CA GLY A 477 -52.62 -2.69 0.98
C GLY A 477 -51.79 -2.24 -0.23
N GLU A 478 -50.74 -1.45 -0.04
CA GLU A 478 -49.89 -0.94 -1.12
C GLU A 478 -48.80 -1.97 -1.52
N PRO A 479 -48.39 -2.02 -2.81
CA PRO A 479 -47.34 -2.90 -3.26
C PRO A 479 -45.96 -2.44 -2.75
N ILE A 480 -45.20 -3.40 -2.23
CA ILE A 480 -43.80 -3.24 -1.83
C ILE A 480 -42.93 -3.64 -3.03
N THR A 481 -42.07 -2.72 -3.46
CA THR A 481 -41.10 -2.95 -4.55
C THR A 481 -39.67 -2.83 -4.03
N ALA A 482 -38.75 -3.62 -4.57
CA ALA A 482 -37.33 -3.58 -4.25
C ALA A 482 -36.49 -3.31 -5.50
N ASP A 483 -35.45 -2.47 -5.37
CA ASP A 483 -34.58 -2.10 -6.48
C ASP A 483 -33.18 -1.61 -6.04
N TYR A 484 -32.25 -1.55 -6.98
CA TYR A 484 -30.95 -0.89 -6.86
C TYR A 484 -31.02 0.56 -7.32
N GLY A 485 -30.95 1.50 -6.37
CA GLY A 485 -30.93 2.93 -6.65
C GLY A 485 -29.52 3.53 -6.62
N ARG A 486 -29.42 4.83 -6.95
CA ARG A 486 -28.16 5.61 -6.89
C ARG A 486 -27.44 5.54 -5.53
N PHE A 487 -28.18 5.34 -4.44
CA PHE A 487 -27.68 5.32 -3.07
C PHE A 487 -27.54 3.91 -2.49
N GLY A 488 -27.69 2.88 -3.32
CA GLY A 488 -27.70 1.48 -2.90
C GLY A 488 -29.09 0.84 -3.01
N PRO A 489 -29.19 -0.44 -2.60
CA PRO A 489 -30.43 -1.19 -2.65
C PRO A 489 -31.48 -0.60 -1.69
N TYR A 490 -32.73 -0.56 -2.14
CA TYR A 490 -33.83 0.03 -1.38
C TYR A 490 -35.14 -0.69 -1.66
N ILE A 491 -36.07 -0.53 -0.73
CA ILE A 491 -37.47 -0.91 -0.87
C ILE A 491 -38.36 0.34 -0.88
N LYS A 492 -39.51 0.26 -1.55
CA LYS A 492 -40.49 1.33 -1.68
C LYS A 492 -41.90 0.78 -1.54
N CYS A 493 -42.71 1.45 -0.71
CA CYS A 493 -44.15 1.22 -0.54
C CYS A 493 -44.84 2.59 -0.63
N GLY A 494 -45.60 2.82 -1.69
CA GLY A 494 -46.22 4.12 -1.99
C GLY A 494 -45.22 5.28 -1.97
N LYS A 495 -45.40 6.23 -1.03
CA LYS A 495 -44.51 7.38 -0.82
C LYS A 495 -43.32 7.09 0.12
N GLN A 496 -43.28 5.93 0.75
CA GLN A 496 -42.24 5.55 1.69
C GLN A 496 -41.12 4.75 1.03
N ASN A 497 -39.89 4.91 1.53
CA ASN A 497 -38.74 4.13 1.09
C ASN A 497 -37.80 3.78 2.25
N ALA A 498 -37.20 2.59 2.22
CA ALA A 498 -36.19 2.17 3.19
C ALA A 498 -34.97 1.59 2.47
N THR A 499 -33.78 1.74 3.06
CA THR A 499 -32.52 1.24 2.48
C THR A 499 -32.26 -0.17 3.00
N LEU A 500 -31.86 -1.08 2.12
CA LEU A 500 -31.38 -2.41 2.49
C LEU A 500 -29.91 -2.29 2.94
N ARG A 501 -29.63 -2.63 4.20
CA ARG A 501 -28.28 -2.52 4.82
C ARG A 501 -27.74 -3.86 5.34
N GLY A 502 -28.50 -4.94 5.14
CA GLY A 502 -28.17 -6.30 5.55
C GLY A 502 -27.60 -7.16 4.41
N PRO A 503 -27.52 -8.49 4.61
CA PRO A 503 -27.11 -9.42 3.56
C PRO A 503 -28.14 -9.55 2.44
N GLU A 504 -29.39 -9.18 2.71
CA GLU A 504 -30.49 -9.23 1.74
C GLU A 504 -30.30 -8.19 0.64
N THR A 505 -30.66 -8.62 -0.57
CA THR A 505 -30.65 -7.85 -1.80
C THR A 505 -32.07 -7.61 -2.31
N PRO A 506 -32.26 -6.67 -3.25
CA PRO A 506 -33.52 -6.53 -3.98
C PRO A 506 -34.00 -7.82 -4.67
N LEU A 507 -33.10 -8.78 -4.89
CA LEU A 507 -33.42 -10.05 -5.53
C LEU A 507 -34.00 -11.09 -4.56
N ASP A 508 -33.77 -10.95 -3.24
CA ASP A 508 -34.09 -11.99 -2.25
C ASP A 508 -34.91 -11.48 -1.03
N VAL A 509 -35.04 -10.17 -0.84
CA VAL A 509 -35.76 -9.60 0.32
C VAL A 509 -37.20 -10.08 0.42
N THR A 510 -37.67 -10.35 1.64
CA THR A 510 -39.03 -10.84 1.92
C THR A 510 -40.00 -9.72 2.31
N VAL A 511 -41.30 -10.04 2.34
CA VAL A 511 -42.37 -9.10 2.73
C VAL A 511 -42.21 -8.70 4.20
N GLU A 512 -42.01 -9.67 5.09
CA GLU A 512 -41.88 -9.46 6.53
C GLU A 512 -40.73 -8.48 6.82
N LYS A 513 -39.58 -8.72 6.18
CA LYS A 513 -38.41 -7.87 6.35
C LYS A 513 -38.63 -6.47 5.77
N SER A 514 -39.34 -6.40 4.65
CA SER A 514 -39.65 -5.12 4.01
C SER A 514 -40.57 -4.25 4.88
N VAL A 515 -41.59 -4.86 5.50
CA VAL A 515 -42.50 -4.19 6.44
C VAL A 515 -41.74 -3.69 7.66
N GLU A 516 -40.86 -4.53 8.24
CA GLU A 516 -40.01 -4.14 9.38
C GLU A 516 -39.15 -2.90 9.04
N LEU A 517 -38.51 -2.89 7.87
CA LEU A 517 -37.66 -1.79 7.43
C LEU A 517 -38.44 -0.50 7.13
N LEU A 518 -39.66 -0.61 6.62
CA LEU A 518 -40.55 0.51 6.34
C LEU A 518 -41.10 1.11 7.65
N ALA A 519 -41.56 0.28 8.58
CA ALA A 519 -42.03 0.71 9.90
C ALA A 519 -40.94 1.44 10.69
N ASN A 520 -39.71 0.91 10.66
CA ASN A 520 -38.58 1.50 11.37
C ASN A 520 -38.08 2.82 10.76
N ARG A 521 -38.54 3.21 9.56
CA ARG A 521 -38.07 4.43 8.86
C ARG A 521 -38.31 5.71 9.67
N ASN A 522 -39.46 5.82 10.33
CA ASN A 522 -39.88 6.99 11.10
C ASN A 522 -39.76 6.79 12.62
N LYS A 523 -39.18 5.66 13.05
CA LYS A 523 -38.99 5.35 14.47
C LYS A 523 -38.11 6.41 15.14
N ARG A 524 -38.70 7.17 16.07
CA ARG A 524 -37.97 8.09 16.95
C ARG A 524 -37.13 7.26 17.92
N SER A 525 -35.95 7.76 18.26
CA SER A 525 -35.09 7.08 19.23
C SER A 525 -35.73 7.11 20.62
N THR A 526 -35.99 5.95 21.19
CA THR A 526 -36.43 5.80 22.59
C THR A 526 -35.24 5.39 23.44
N GLU A 527 -35.13 6.00 24.62
CA GLU A 527 -34.11 5.59 25.59
C GLU A 527 -34.53 4.31 26.27
N LEU A 528 -33.68 3.29 26.21
CA LEU A 528 -33.93 1.99 26.82
C LEU A 528 -33.35 1.92 28.23
N ARG A 529 -32.11 2.41 28.40
CA ARG A 529 -31.37 2.26 29.65
C ARG A 529 -30.21 3.24 29.75
N THR A 530 -30.01 3.83 30.93
CA THR A 530 -28.77 4.53 31.30
C THR A 530 -27.76 3.52 31.85
N ILE A 531 -26.55 3.51 31.30
CA ILE A 531 -25.49 2.56 31.64
C ILE A 531 -24.59 3.12 32.76
N GLY A 532 -24.34 4.43 32.73
CA GLY A 532 -23.46 5.14 33.67
C GLY A 532 -22.74 6.31 32.98
N GLU A 533 -21.71 6.85 33.61
CA GLU A 533 -20.91 7.95 33.06
C GLU A 533 -19.60 7.45 32.43
N HIS A 534 -19.19 8.09 31.34
CA HIS A 534 -17.91 7.82 30.69
C HIS A 534 -16.74 8.31 31.59
N PRO A 535 -15.80 7.44 32.00
CA PRO A 535 -14.80 7.79 33.03
C PRO A 535 -13.84 8.91 32.61
N GLU A 536 -13.57 9.05 31.31
CA GLU A 536 -12.67 10.10 30.79
C GLU A 536 -13.37 11.42 30.45
N THR A 537 -14.67 11.39 30.07
CA THR A 537 -15.37 12.58 29.55
C THR A 537 -16.51 13.05 30.43
N GLY A 538 -16.90 12.28 31.45
CA GLY A 538 -18.03 12.57 32.34
C GLY A 538 -19.40 12.54 31.67
N GLU A 539 -19.49 12.09 30.41
CA GLU A 539 -20.75 12.10 29.66
C GLU A 539 -21.60 10.86 29.98
N SER A 540 -22.92 11.06 30.10
CA SER A 540 -23.86 9.98 30.38
C SER A 540 -24.02 9.04 29.18
N LEU A 541 -23.68 7.77 29.38
CA LEU A 541 -23.81 6.71 28.40
C LEU A 541 -25.19 6.06 28.53
N VAL A 542 -25.94 6.10 27.43
CA VAL A 542 -27.30 5.56 27.35
C VAL A 542 -27.43 4.63 26.15
N VAL A 543 -28.18 3.53 26.33
CA VAL A 543 -28.66 2.69 25.24
C VAL A 543 -29.98 3.25 24.76
N LYS A 544 -30.09 3.52 23.46
CA LYS A 544 -31.33 3.92 22.80
C LYS A 544 -31.67 2.96 21.68
N ASP A 545 -32.94 2.83 21.36
CA ASP A 545 -33.41 2.08 20.20
C ASP A 545 -33.98 3.04 19.15
N GLY A 546 -33.40 3.01 17.95
CA GLY A 546 -33.74 3.94 16.88
C GLY A 546 -33.98 3.25 15.54
N ARG A 547 -34.05 4.06 14.48
CA ARG A 547 -34.30 3.61 13.10
C ARG A 547 -33.43 2.44 12.61
N PHE A 548 -32.22 2.29 13.13
CA PHE A 548 -31.26 1.27 12.69
C PHE A 548 -31.04 0.17 13.74
N GLY A 549 -31.95 0.04 14.71
CA GLY A 549 -31.82 -0.85 15.86
C GLY A 549 -31.17 -0.16 17.07
N PRO A 550 -30.87 -0.94 18.12
CA PRO A 550 -30.31 -0.41 19.35
C PRO A 550 -28.88 0.11 19.17
N TYR A 551 -28.56 1.19 19.87
CA TYR A 551 -27.26 1.85 19.81
C TYR A 551 -26.92 2.50 21.16
N ILE A 552 -25.63 2.63 21.41
CA ILE A 552 -25.07 3.35 22.57
C ILE A 552 -24.77 4.79 22.14
N THR A 553 -25.06 5.74 23.02
CA THR A 553 -24.75 7.15 22.80
C THR A 553 -24.33 7.84 24.09
N ASP A 554 -23.38 8.76 23.97
CA ASP A 554 -22.98 9.73 25.01
C ASP A 554 -23.63 11.12 24.78
N GLY A 555 -24.58 11.22 23.84
CA GLY A 555 -25.19 12.46 23.37
C GLY A 555 -24.49 13.11 22.17
N LYS A 556 -23.21 12.80 21.89
CA LYS A 556 -22.42 13.33 20.78
C LYS A 556 -22.06 12.27 19.73
N VAL A 557 -21.73 11.06 20.18
CA VAL A 557 -21.28 9.92 19.38
C VAL A 557 -22.27 8.78 19.53
N ASN A 558 -22.62 8.15 18.40
CA ASN A 558 -23.57 7.03 18.36
C ASN A 558 -22.90 5.78 17.80
N VAL A 559 -23.05 4.65 18.49
CA VAL A 559 -22.50 3.35 18.10
C VAL A 559 -23.59 2.30 18.10
N SER A 560 -23.91 1.76 16.92
CA SER A 560 -24.86 0.65 16.80
C SER A 560 -24.37 -0.58 17.58
N LEU A 561 -25.26 -1.20 18.34
CA LEU A 561 -25.02 -2.50 18.97
C LEU A 561 -24.96 -3.56 17.87
N LYS A 562 -23.95 -4.43 17.93
CA LYS A 562 -23.82 -5.58 17.03
C LYS A 562 -24.66 -6.76 17.58
N ARG A 563 -24.96 -7.74 16.74
CA ARG A 563 -25.89 -8.86 17.05
C ARG A 563 -25.49 -9.71 18.28
N ASP A 564 -24.22 -9.67 18.65
CA ASP A 564 -23.61 -10.33 19.80
C ASP A 564 -23.84 -9.62 21.14
N LEU A 565 -24.36 -8.38 21.12
CA LEU A 565 -24.62 -7.59 22.33
C LEU A 565 -26.09 -7.19 22.41
N THR A 566 -26.73 -7.45 23.55
CA THR A 566 -28.11 -7.04 23.81
C THR A 566 -28.17 -5.70 24.55
N PRO A 567 -29.24 -4.90 24.37
CA PRO A 567 -29.45 -3.66 25.12
C PRO A 567 -29.37 -3.83 26.64
N GLU A 568 -29.81 -4.98 27.15
CA GLU A 568 -29.85 -5.33 28.56
C GLU A 568 -28.49 -5.86 29.07
N GLY A 569 -27.70 -6.47 28.20
CA GLY A 569 -26.44 -7.13 28.55
C GLY A 569 -25.19 -6.27 28.42
N VAL A 570 -25.28 -5.08 27.80
CA VAL A 570 -24.10 -4.23 27.60
C VAL A 570 -23.62 -3.60 28.91
N THR A 571 -22.33 -3.76 29.20
CA THR A 571 -21.69 -3.21 30.41
C THR A 571 -21.11 -1.82 30.17
N LEU A 572 -20.85 -1.07 31.24
CA LEU A 572 -20.22 0.26 31.17
C LEU A 572 -18.85 0.21 30.46
N ALA A 573 -18.01 -0.76 30.79
CA ALA A 573 -16.69 -0.93 30.17
C ALA A 573 -16.79 -1.16 28.64
N GLN A 574 -17.74 -2.00 28.21
CA GLN A 574 -17.97 -2.24 26.78
C GLN A 574 -18.53 -1.01 26.06
N ALA A 575 -19.43 -0.26 26.71
CA ALA A 575 -19.99 0.97 26.16
C ALA A 575 -18.93 2.05 25.94
N VAL A 576 -18.04 2.24 26.92
CA VAL A 576 -16.88 3.14 26.86
C VAL A 576 -15.96 2.74 25.70
N GLU A 577 -15.59 1.46 25.62
CA GLU A 577 -14.71 0.96 24.56
C GLU A 577 -15.29 1.22 23.17
N LEU A 578 -16.58 0.90 22.97
CA LEU A 578 -17.25 1.09 21.69
C LEU A 578 -17.32 2.58 21.28
N ILE A 579 -17.61 3.48 22.22
CA ILE A 579 -17.66 4.93 21.97
C ILE A 579 -16.27 5.48 21.67
N ASN A 580 -15.24 5.07 22.43
CA ASN A 580 -13.86 5.49 22.21
C ASN A 580 -13.32 4.99 20.87
N GLN A 581 -13.56 3.73 20.51
CA GLN A 581 -13.24 3.22 19.17
C GLN A 581 -13.92 4.02 18.07
N LYS A 582 -15.16 4.46 18.28
CA LYS A 582 -15.89 5.27 17.30
C LYS A 582 -15.33 6.68 17.16
N ARG A 583 -14.87 7.30 18.25
CA ARG A 583 -14.20 8.60 18.27
C ARG A 583 -12.85 8.55 17.55
N LEU A 584 -12.12 7.46 17.71
CA LEU A 584 -10.84 7.20 17.05
C LEU A 584 -11.00 6.86 15.56
N ALA A 585 -12.19 6.42 15.13
CA ALA A 585 -12.46 6.13 13.73
C ALA A 585 -12.57 7.43 12.89
N PRO A 586 -11.86 7.54 11.76
CA PRO A 586 -11.93 8.75 10.93
C PRO A 586 -13.38 8.97 10.41
N PRO A 587 -13.87 10.22 10.40
CA PRO A 587 -15.24 10.51 9.97
C PRO A 587 -15.46 10.05 8.53
N ARG A 588 -16.57 9.35 8.28
CA ARG A 588 -16.98 9.00 6.90
C ARG A 588 -17.21 10.30 6.12
N PRO A 589 -16.65 10.45 4.91
CA PRO A 589 -16.78 11.68 4.14
C PRO A 589 -18.25 11.98 3.85
N LYS A 590 -18.75 13.13 4.33
CA LYS A 590 -20.09 13.63 3.98
C LYS A 590 -20.07 14.05 2.51
N ARG A 591 -20.80 13.32 1.67
CA ARG A 591 -21.01 13.68 0.26
C ARG A 591 -21.87 14.94 0.22
N LYS A 592 -21.30 16.10 -0.15
CA LYS A 592 -22.06 17.36 -0.31
C LYS A 592 -23.21 17.13 -1.30
N ARG A 593 -24.45 17.40 -0.88
CA ARG A 593 -25.61 17.42 -1.78
C ARG A 593 -25.39 18.56 -2.79
N LYS A 594 -25.27 18.26 -4.08
CA LYS A 594 -25.44 19.28 -5.13
C LYS A 594 -26.85 19.85 -4.98
N LYS A 595 -26.98 21.16 -4.75
CA LYS A 595 -28.23 21.88 -4.99
C LYS A 595 -28.62 21.61 -6.45
N LYS A 596 -29.83 21.12 -6.68
CA LYS A 596 -30.39 21.11 -8.04
C LYS A 596 -30.49 22.58 -8.47
N LYS A 597 -29.83 22.91 -9.58
CA LYS A 597 -30.21 24.08 -10.39
C LYS A 597 -31.41 23.67 -11.24
#